data_AF-A0A8I1WAT7-F1
#
_entry.id   AF-A0A8I1WAT7-F1
#
_cell.length_a   1.000
_cell.length_b   1.000
_cell.length_c   1.000
_cell.angle_alpha   90.00
_cell.angle_beta   90.00
_cell.angle_gamma   90.00
#
_symmetry.space_group_name_H-M   'P 1'
#
loop_
_entity.id
_entity.type
_entity.pdbx_description
1 polymer ?
#
loop_
_entity_poly.entity_id
_entity_poly.type
_entity_poly.pdbx_seq_one_letter_code
_entity_poly.pdbx_strand_id
1 'polypeptide(L)'
;MQFANAADNDNSVVYFYNWSEYIPSGLLEEFTHETGFKVIYSTYESNETLYAKLKTLNKENAYDLVVPSTYYVDTMRKEGMLQKIDKSQLPNYKNLDPALLNKPFDPNNEYSIPYIWGATGIGVNTDAIDPKTVTSWADLWKP
;
A
#
# COMPACT_ATOMS: atom_id res chain seq x y z
N MET A 1 -32.09 7.71 22.11
CA MET A 1 -30.72 7.17 21.94
C MET A 1 -29.77 8.33 22.12
N GLN A 2 -28.94 8.24 23.16
CA GLN A 2 -28.07 9.32 23.61
C GLN A 2 -26.72 9.12 22.93
N PHE A 3 -26.35 10.06 22.05
CA PHE A 3 -24.99 10.11 21.52
C PHE A 3 -24.10 10.54 22.69
N ALA A 4 -23.21 9.65 23.11
CA ALA A 4 -22.21 9.96 24.12
C ALA A 4 -21.31 11.07 23.57
N ASN A 5 -21.28 12.20 24.26
CA ASN A 5 -20.24 13.20 24.12
C ASN A 5 -18.93 12.55 24.59
N ALA A 6 -18.03 12.23 23.68
CA ALA A 6 -16.63 11.95 24.00
C ALA A 6 -15.81 13.19 23.69
N ALA A 7 -15.71 14.07 24.68
CA ALA A 7 -14.53 14.90 24.82
C ALA A 7 -13.63 14.18 25.83
N ASP A 8 -12.88 13.19 25.34
CA ASP A 8 -11.80 12.54 26.10
C ASP A 8 -10.67 12.23 25.12
N ASN A 9 -9.44 12.59 25.50
CA ASN A 9 -8.21 12.48 24.73
C ASN A 9 -7.89 11.04 24.31
N ASP A 10 -8.44 10.57 23.19
CA ASP A 10 -8.04 9.30 22.59
C ASP A 10 -7.19 9.60 21.35
N ASN A 11 -5.86 9.59 21.52
CA ASN A 11 -4.89 9.56 20.42
C ASN A 11 -5.20 8.31 19.59
N SER A 12 -6.07 8.47 18.59
CA SER A 12 -6.59 7.39 17.77
C SER A 12 -5.41 6.72 17.07
N VAL A 13 -5.32 5.40 17.24
CA VAL A 13 -4.22 4.59 16.71
C VAL A 13 -4.62 4.07 15.33
N VAL A 14 -3.71 4.20 14.36
CA VAL A 14 -3.85 3.64 13.01
C VAL A 14 -2.85 2.52 12.82
N TYR A 15 -3.32 1.32 12.48
CA TYR A 15 -2.49 0.17 12.13
C TYR A 15 -2.23 0.13 10.63
N PHE A 16 -0.99 0.37 10.22
CA PHE A 16 -0.60 0.47 8.82
C PHE A 16 0.40 -0.63 8.43
N TYR A 17 0.07 -1.43 7.41
CA TYR A 17 0.90 -2.52 6.91
C TYR A 17 1.32 -2.28 5.45
N ASN A 18 2.62 -2.10 5.19
CA ASN A 18 3.13 -1.68 3.88
C ASN A 18 4.44 -2.40 3.51
N TRP A 19 4.97 -2.14 2.31
CA TRP A 19 6.28 -2.60 1.88
C TRP A 19 7.41 -1.98 2.72
N SER A 20 8.47 -2.75 2.95
CA SER A 20 9.58 -2.37 3.84
C SER A 20 10.28 -1.05 3.47
N GLU A 21 10.45 -0.77 2.19
CA GLU A 21 11.22 0.38 1.71
C GLU A 21 10.38 1.61 1.29
N TYR A 22 9.06 1.60 1.52
CA TYR A 22 8.14 2.60 0.95
C TYR A 22 7.93 3.86 1.78
N ILE A 23 8.32 3.85 3.05
CA ILE A 23 8.12 4.97 3.96
C ILE A 23 9.49 5.48 4.41
N PRO A 24 9.88 6.71 4.02
CA PRO A 24 11.12 7.30 4.50
C PRO A 24 11.02 7.61 6.00
N SER A 25 12.17 7.63 6.66
CA SER A 25 12.28 8.06 8.06
C SER A 25 11.71 9.46 8.27
N GLY A 26 10.99 9.69 9.36
CA GLY A 26 10.39 11.00 9.69
C GLY A 26 8.95 11.19 9.21
N LEU A 27 8.51 10.46 8.17
CA LEU A 27 7.21 10.72 7.53
C LEU A 27 6.01 10.41 8.44
N LEU A 28 6.08 9.31 9.20
CA LEU A 28 4.99 8.94 10.12
C LEU A 28 5.00 9.80 11.38
N GLU A 29 6.17 10.29 11.81
CA GLU A 29 6.27 11.26 12.89
C GLU A 29 5.64 12.60 12.49
N GLU A 30 5.90 13.08 11.26
CA GLU A 30 5.28 14.29 10.71
C GLU A 30 3.75 14.14 10.65
N PHE A 31 3.25 13.03 10.11
CA PHE A 31 1.81 12.73 10.10
C PHE A 31 1.21 12.71 11.52
N THR A 32 1.91 12.11 12.48
CA THR A 32 1.46 12.07 13.89
C THR A 32 1.44 13.46 14.50
N HIS A 33 2.44 14.30 14.21
CA HIS A 33 2.52 15.68 14.69
C HIS A 33 1.40 16.57 14.12
N GLU A 34 1.06 16.42 12.83
CA GLU A 34 0.01 17.20 12.19
C GLU A 34 -1.40 16.79 12.62
N THR A 35 -1.63 15.49 12.83
CA THR A 35 -2.98 14.95 12.98
C THR A 35 -3.32 14.48 14.39
N GLY A 36 -2.30 14.24 15.23
CA GLY A 36 -2.45 13.60 16.55
C GLY A 36 -2.66 12.08 16.51
N PHE A 37 -2.85 11.47 15.34
CA PHE A 37 -3.01 10.03 15.21
C PHE A 37 -1.68 9.32 15.38
N LYS A 38 -1.64 8.30 16.25
CA LYS A 38 -0.45 7.45 16.39
C LYS A 38 -0.48 6.36 15.33
N VAL A 39 0.60 6.19 14.59
CA VAL A 39 0.71 5.10 13.59
C VAL A 39 1.50 3.92 14.16
N ILE A 40 0.89 2.73 14.17
CA ILE A 40 1.59 1.46 14.40
C ILE A 40 1.92 0.88 13.03
N TYR A 41 3.18 1.03 12.64
CA TYR A 41 3.68 0.59 11.33
C TYR A 41 4.23 -0.82 11.38
N SER A 42 3.89 -1.62 10.39
CA SER A 42 4.42 -2.97 10.16
C SER A 42 4.80 -3.11 8.69
N THR A 43 5.75 -4.01 8.39
CA THR A 43 6.23 -4.20 7.01
C THR A 43 6.13 -5.64 6.53
N TYR A 44 6.01 -5.81 5.20
CA TYR A 44 6.09 -7.11 4.52
C TYR A 44 6.92 -7.00 3.24
N GLU A 45 7.32 -8.17 2.74
CA GLU A 45 8.24 -8.33 1.59
C GLU A 45 7.55 -8.96 0.37
N SER A 46 6.31 -9.44 0.52
CA SER A 46 5.55 -10.05 -0.58
C SER A 46 4.04 -9.90 -0.37
N ASN A 47 3.27 -9.92 -1.46
CA ASN A 47 1.82 -9.90 -1.37
C ASN A 47 1.26 -11.18 -0.75
N GLU A 48 1.95 -12.31 -0.93
CA GLU A 48 1.61 -13.60 -0.37
C GLU A 48 1.68 -13.56 1.17
N THR A 49 2.73 -12.92 1.72
CA THR A 49 2.86 -12.68 3.17
C THR A 49 1.74 -11.78 3.67
N LEU A 50 1.47 -10.65 2.99
CA LEU A 50 0.35 -9.76 3.32
C LEU A 50 -0.97 -10.53 3.37
N TYR A 51 -1.30 -11.22 2.28
CA TYR A 51 -2.56 -11.93 2.10
C TYR A 51 -2.76 -13.03 3.15
N ALA A 52 -1.76 -13.89 3.36
CA ALA A 52 -1.82 -14.96 4.35
C ALA A 52 -1.98 -14.40 5.77
N LYS A 53 -1.27 -13.31 6.09
CA LYS A 53 -1.41 -12.63 7.38
C LYS A 53 -2.84 -12.14 7.59
N LEU A 54 -3.40 -11.38 6.64
CA LEU A 54 -4.76 -10.83 6.78
C LEU A 54 -5.83 -11.91 6.92
N LYS A 55 -5.67 -13.08 6.28
CA LYS A 55 -6.59 -14.21 6.44
C LYS A 55 -6.61 -14.80 7.85
N THR A 56 -5.55 -14.61 8.63
CA THR A 56 -5.46 -15.12 10.01
C THR A 56 -6.00 -14.13 11.04
N LEU A 57 -6.23 -12.87 10.64
CA LEU A 57 -6.70 -11.82 11.54
C LEU A 57 -8.23 -11.85 11.66
N ASN A 58 -8.72 -11.51 12.84
CA ASN A 58 -10.13 -11.23 13.09
C ASN A 58 -10.34 -9.70 13.13
N LYS A 59 -11.60 -9.27 13.27
CA LYS A 59 -11.94 -7.82 13.31
C LYS A 59 -11.27 -7.06 14.46
N GLU A 60 -10.89 -7.76 15.53
CA GLU A 60 -10.29 -7.15 16.73
C GLU A 60 -8.78 -6.87 16.56
N ASN A 61 -8.12 -7.52 15.60
CA ASN A 61 -6.69 -7.38 15.32
C ASN A 61 -6.42 -7.04 13.84
N ALA A 62 -7.36 -6.34 13.20
CA ALA A 62 -7.24 -5.97 11.78
C ALA A 62 -6.30 -4.77 11.58
N TYR A 63 -5.79 -4.63 10.35
CA TYR A 63 -5.09 -3.41 9.93
C TYR A 63 -6.10 -2.42 9.34
N ASP A 64 -5.89 -1.13 9.61
CA ASP A 64 -6.71 -0.05 9.06
C ASP A 64 -6.33 0.28 7.62
N LEU A 65 -5.03 0.14 7.29
CA LEU A 65 -4.50 0.39 5.96
C LEU A 65 -3.49 -0.67 5.53
N VAL A 66 -3.62 -1.14 4.29
CA VAL A 66 -2.74 -2.12 3.65
C VAL A 66 -2.43 -1.69 2.22
N VAL A 67 -1.30 -2.12 1.65
CA VAL A 67 -0.82 -1.65 0.32
C VAL A 67 -0.61 -2.80 -0.69
N PRO A 68 -1.65 -3.61 -0.99
CA PRO A 68 -1.51 -4.73 -1.92
C PRO A 68 -1.15 -4.24 -3.33
N SER A 69 -0.39 -5.04 -4.07
CA SER A 69 -0.21 -4.84 -5.50
C SER A 69 -1.53 -5.05 -6.25
N THR A 70 -1.64 -4.43 -7.42
CA THR A 70 -2.88 -4.40 -8.23
C THR A 70 -3.47 -5.79 -8.52
N TYR A 71 -2.62 -6.81 -8.71
CA TYR A 71 -3.06 -8.18 -8.98
C TYR A 71 -3.68 -8.89 -7.76
N TYR A 72 -3.46 -8.39 -6.53
CA TYR A 72 -4.12 -8.87 -5.32
C TYR A 72 -5.40 -8.11 -4.98
N VAL A 73 -5.57 -6.86 -5.46
CA VAL A 73 -6.77 -6.05 -5.18
C VAL A 73 -8.05 -6.77 -5.60
N ASP A 74 -8.10 -7.32 -6.83
CA ASP A 74 -9.29 -8.00 -7.33
C ASP A 74 -9.61 -9.27 -6.52
N THR A 75 -8.59 -10.07 -6.18
CA THR A 75 -8.73 -11.27 -5.34
C THR A 75 -9.26 -10.90 -3.95
N MET A 76 -8.60 -9.97 -3.27
CA MET A 76 -8.97 -9.57 -1.91
C MET A 76 -10.36 -8.93 -1.85
N ARG A 77 -10.75 -8.16 -2.88
CA ARG A 77 -12.09 -7.60 -3.03
C ARG A 77 -13.15 -8.69 -3.20
N LYS A 78 -12.92 -9.65 -4.10
CA LYS A 78 -13.85 -10.78 -4.33
C LYS A 78 -14.08 -11.63 -3.09
N GLU A 79 -13.07 -11.72 -2.23
CA GLU A 79 -13.13 -12.45 -0.97
C GLU A 79 -13.63 -11.62 0.22
N GLY A 80 -14.05 -10.37 -0.01
CA GLY A 80 -14.62 -9.50 1.03
C GLY A 80 -13.60 -9.03 2.08
N MET A 81 -12.30 -9.06 1.76
CA MET A 81 -11.23 -8.61 2.65
C MET A 81 -11.02 -7.09 2.63
N LEU A 82 -11.52 -6.41 1.60
CA LEU A 82 -11.41 -4.96 1.42
C LEU A 82 -12.79 -4.30 1.54
N GLN A 83 -12.85 -3.16 2.20
CA GLN A 83 -14.02 -2.30 2.22
C GLN A 83 -13.96 -1.26 1.10
N LYS A 84 -15.11 -0.72 0.70
CA LYS A 84 -15.16 0.40 -0.24
C LYS A 84 -14.59 1.67 0.40
N ILE A 85 -13.87 2.45 -0.40
CA ILE A 85 -13.27 3.72 0.01
C ILE A 85 -14.26 4.86 -0.28
N ASP A 86 -14.58 5.64 0.75
CA ASP A 86 -15.33 6.89 0.55
C ASP A 86 -14.41 7.98 -0.01
N LYS A 87 -14.41 8.12 -1.34
CA LYS A 87 -13.60 9.12 -2.05
C LYS A 87 -13.99 10.56 -1.72
N SER A 88 -15.17 10.82 -1.12
CA SER A 88 -15.52 12.17 -0.67
C SER A 88 -14.64 12.66 0.48
N GLN A 89 -14.04 11.73 1.24
CA GLN A 89 -13.07 12.01 2.31
C GLN A 89 -11.63 12.20 1.78
N LEU A 90 -11.41 12.09 0.47
CA LEU A 90 -10.09 12.16 -0.16
C LEU A 90 -9.97 13.44 -1.03
N PRO A 91 -9.83 14.63 -0.43
CA PRO A 91 -9.76 15.89 -1.20
C PRO A 91 -8.56 15.94 -2.15
N ASN A 92 -7.53 15.13 -1.88
CA ASN A 92 -6.32 15.01 -2.70
C ASN A 92 -6.43 13.94 -3.80
N TYR A 93 -7.52 13.18 -3.88
CA TYR A 93 -7.74 12.17 -4.94
C TYR A 93 -7.64 12.78 -6.35
N LYS A 94 -8.04 14.05 -6.49
CA LYS A 94 -7.93 14.83 -7.73
C LYS A 94 -6.51 14.98 -8.27
N ASN A 95 -5.48 14.72 -7.47
CA ASN A 95 -4.08 14.87 -7.86
C ASN A 95 -3.51 13.60 -8.54
N LEU A 96 -4.27 12.51 -8.58
CA LEU A 96 -3.83 11.24 -9.18
C LEU A 96 -3.86 11.32 -10.70
N ASP A 97 -2.87 10.68 -11.32
CA ASP A 97 -2.82 10.53 -12.79
C ASP A 97 -4.02 9.70 -13.27
N PRO A 98 -4.93 10.27 -14.10
CA PRO A 98 -6.06 9.54 -14.67
C PRO A 98 -5.67 8.27 -15.42
N ALA A 99 -4.45 8.20 -15.97
CA ALA A 99 -3.93 7.03 -16.65
C ALA A 99 -3.72 5.83 -15.70
N LEU A 100 -3.70 6.03 -14.38
CA LEU A 100 -3.58 4.97 -13.37
C LEU A 100 -4.93 4.57 -12.75
N LEU A 101 -6.01 5.27 -13.10
CA LEU A 101 -7.36 5.05 -12.55
C LEU A 101 -8.19 4.11 -13.43
N ASN A 102 -9.34 3.66 -12.91
CA ASN A 102 -10.34 2.86 -13.62
C ASN A 102 -9.80 1.59 -14.30
N LYS A 103 -8.89 0.89 -13.62
CA LYS A 103 -8.32 -0.36 -14.14
C LYS A 103 -9.27 -1.54 -13.94
N PRO A 104 -9.20 -2.58 -14.79
CA PRO A 104 -10.13 -3.72 -14.72
C PRO A 104 -10.14 -4.45 -13.36
N PHE A 105 -9.06 -4.38 -12.58
CA PHE A 105 -8.99 -4.98 -11.25
C PHE A 105 -9.80 -4.24 -10.18
N ASP A 106 -10.09 -2.94 -10.40
CA ASP A 106 -10.90 -2.10 -9.52
C ASP A 106 -11.55 -0.95 -10.31
N PRO A 107 -12.62 -1.24 -11.07
CA PRO A 107 -13.36 -0.23 -11.81
C PRO A 107 -13.88 0.86 -10.86
N ASN A 108 -13.78 2.13 -11.25
CA ASN A 108 -14.13 3.30 -10.42
C ASN A 108 -13.26 3.48 -9.17
N ASN A 109 -12.16 2.72 -8.99
CA ASN A 109 -11.30 2.79 -7.81
C ASN A 109 -12.13 2.73 -6.51
N GLU A 110 -13.03 1.75 -6.42
CA GLU A 110 -13.92 1.62 -5.27
C GLU A 110 -13.18 1.04 -4.05
N TYR A 111 -12.10 0.29 -4.26
CA TYR A 111 -11.41 -0.46 -3.21
C TYR A 111 -9.92 -0.11 -3.07
N SER A 112 -9.34 0.61 -4.03
CA SER A 112 -7.91 0.89 -4.09
C SER A 112 -7.57 2.28 -4.63
N ILE A 113 -6.52 2.88 -4.06
CA ILE A 113 -5.94 4.15 -4.47
C ILE A 113 -4.50 3.89 -4.92
N PRO A 114 -4.08 4.34 -6.13
CA PRO A 114 -2.68 4.25 -6.54
C PRO A 114 -1.76 4.95 -5.55
N TYR A 115 -0.71 4.26 -5.10
CA TYR A 115 0.28 4.79 -4.15
C TYR A 115 1.63 5.02 -4.82
N ILE A 116 2.35 3.94 -5.12
CA ILE A 116 3.63 3.95 -5.82
C ILE A 116 3.58 2.90 -6.93
N TRP A 117 4.15 3.22 -8.09
CA TRP A 117 4.33 2.27 -9.18
C TRP A 117 5.80 2.22 -9.59
N GLY A 118 6.21 1.10 -10.18
CA GLY A 118 7.57 0.91 -10.66
C GLY A 118 7.61 -0.22 -11.69
N ALA A 119 8.83 -0.56 -12.10
CA ALA A 119 9.08 -1.66 -13.01
C ALA A 119 10.20 -2.55 -12.44
N THR A 120 10.07 -3.85 -12.68
CA THR A 120 11.20 -4.78 -12.49
C THR A 120 12.10 -4.69 -13.72
N GLY A 121 13.37 -4.40 -13.51
CA GLY A 121 14.37 -4.27 -14.56
C GLY A 121 15.70 -4.89 -14.17
N ILE A 122 16.70 -4.75 -15.03
CA ILE A 122 18.05 -5.24 -14.79
C ILE A 122 18.92 -4.06 -14.36
N GLY A 123 19.38 -4.07 -13.11
CA GLY A 123 20.43 -3.18 -12.62
C GLY A 123 21.79 -3.88 -12.69
N VAL A 124 22.81 -3.20 -13.21
CA VAL A 124 24.19 -3.71 -13.27
C VAL A 124 25.15 -2.76 -12.56
N ASN A 125 26.16 -3.31 -11.90
CA ASN A 125 27.29 -2.52 -11.42
C ASN A 125 28.22 -2.22 -12.61
N THR A 126 28.25 -0.97 -13.06
CA THR A 126 29.01 -0.56 -14.25
C THR A 126 30.52 -0.59 -14.06
N ASP A 127 31.01 -0.64 -12.82
CA ASP A 127 32.44 -0.81 -12.53
C ASP A 127 32.88 -2.27 -12.76
N ALA A 128 31.93 -3.21 -12.74
CA ALA A 128 32.18 -4.64 -12.89
C ALA A 128 31.74 -5.21 -14.24
N ILE A 129 30.69 -4.65 -14.85
CA ILE A 129 30.05 -5.17 -16.07
C ILE A 129 29.83 -4.02 -17.06
N ASP A 130 30.26 -4.17 -18.31
CA ASP A 130 29.90 -3.23 -19.38
C ASP A 130 28.38 -3.29 -19.61
N PRO A 131 27.61 -2.21 -19.35
CA PRO A 131 26.16 -2.21 -19.47
C PRO A 131 25.66 -2.55 -20.89
N LYS A 132 26.51 -2.43 -21.92
CA LYS A 132 26.16 -2.84 -23.29
C LYS A 132 26.08 -4.35 -23.48
N THR A 133 26.61 -5.14 -22.54
CA THR A 133 26.63 -6.60 -22.63
C THR A 133 25.35 -7.26 -22.10
N VAL A 134 24.53 -6.50 -21.36
CA VAL A 134 23.25 -6.95 -20.80
C VAL A 134 22.13 -6.09 -21.36
N THR A 135 21.42 -6.63 -22.34
CA THR A 135 20.42 -5.91 -23.17
C THR A 135 19.02 -6.50 -23.07
N SER A 136 18.91 -7.72 -22.55
CA SER A 136 17.67 -8.47 -22.46
C SER A 136 17.69 -9.41 -21.27
N TRP A 137 16.51 -9.87 -20.82
CA TRP A 137 16.41 -10.90 -19.80
C TRP A 137 17.22 -12.14 -20.16
N ALA A 138 17.20 -12.56 -21.44
CA ALA A 138 17.93 -13.75 -21.90
C ALA A 138 19.45 -13.68 -21.66
N ASP A 139 20.03 -12.48 -21.55
CA ASP A 139 21.46 -12.33 -21.26
C ASP A 139 21.84 -12.85 -19.85
N LEU A 140 20.89 -12.89 -18.90
CA LEU A 140 21.10 -13.45 -17.56
C LEU A 140 21.22 -14.98 -17.53
N TRP A 141 20.93 -15.65 -18.64
CA TRP A 141 21.04 -17.11 -18.80
C TRP A 141 22.25 -17.54 -19.64
N LYS A 142 23.12 -16.58 -20.03
CA LYS A 142 24.39 -16.93 -20.67
C LYS A 142 25.26 -17.73 -19.67
N PRO A 143 25.88 -18.83 -20.11
CA PRO A 143 26.66 -19.71 -19.25
C PRO A 143 27.94 -19.06 -18.70
#